data_AF-A0A210WBD3-F1
#
_entry.id   AF-A0A210WBD3-F1
#
_cell.length_a   1.000
_cell.length_b   1.000
_cell.length_c   1.000
_cell.angle_alpha   90.00
_cell.angle_beta   90.00
_cell.angle_gamma   90.00
#
_symmetry.space_group_name_H-M   'P 1'
#
loop_
_entity.id
_entity.type
_entity.pdbx_description
1 polymer ?
#
loop_
_entity_poly.entity_id
_entity_poly.type
_entity_poly.pdbx_seq_one_letter_code
_entity_poly.pdbx_strand_id
1 'polypeptide(L)' 'MPDRWFFHCELVLALGRSKGEIDWALQYLTGRGLVQARLTELPGRKPVLRYRLICDRREVPANSSGLPDGASQA' A
#
# COMPACT_ATOMS: atom_id res chain seq x y z
N MET A 1 -7.39 -12.13 2.37
CA MET A 1 -8.56 -11.37 1.87
C MET A 1 -8.07 -10.06 1.24
N PRO A 2 -7.58 -10.10 -0.02
CA PRO A 2 -6.98 -8.93 -0.68
C PRO A 2 -7.96 -7.85 -1.15
N ASP A 3 -9.28 -8.08 -1.07
CA ASP A 3 -10.31 -7.12 -1.53
C ASP A 3 -10.96 -6.26 -0.44
N ARG A 4 -10.42 -6.27 0.79
CA ARG A 4 -11.01 -5.51 1.88
C ARG A 4 -10.67 -4.01 1.76
N TRP A 5 -11.72 -3.20 1.86
CA TRP A 5 -11.62 -1.75 2.01
C TRP A 5 -11.60 -1.36 3.49
N PHE A 6 -10.75 -0.41 3.84
CA PHE A 6 -10.59 0.13 5.19
C PHE A 6 -10.89 1.62 5.21
N PHE A 7 -11.56 2.10 6.25
CA PHE A 7 -11.75 3.53 6.47
C PHE A 7 -10.49 4.14 7.10
N HIS A 8 -10.25 5.43 6.85
CA HIS A 8 -9.11 6.14 7.44
C HIS A 8 -9.07 6.03 8.97
N CYS A 9 -10.21 6.18 9.64
CA CYS A 9 -10.31 6.07 11.11
C CYS A 9 -9.97 4.67 11.62
N GLU A 10 -10.36 3.61 10.92
CA GLU A 10 -10.01 2.24 11.28
C GLU A 10 -8.50 2.03 11.23
N LEU A 11 -7.83 2.58 10.21
CA LEU A 11 -6.37 2.48 10.08
C LEU A 11 -5.65 3.20 11.21
N VAL A 12 -6.10 4.40 11.57
CA VAL A 12 -5.56 5.16 12.71
C VAL A 12 -5.70 4.38 14.01
N LEU A 13 -6.87 3.80 14.26
CA LEU A 13 -7.15 3.04 15.48
C LEU A 13 -6.39 1.71 15.53
N ALA A 14 -6.37 0.96 14.42
CA ALA A 14 -5.79 -0.38 14.39
C ALA A 14 -4.25 -0.37 14.37
N LEU A 15 -3.63 0.64 13.75
CA LEU A 15 -2.17 0.71 13.63
C LEU A 15 -1.52 1.41 14.83
N GLY A 16 -2.31 2.06 15.70
CA GLY A 16 -1.80 2.77 16.88
C GLY A 16 -0.85 3.93 16.55
N ARG A 17 -1.04 4.56 15.38
CA ARG A 17 -0.23 5.69 14.89
C ARG A 17 -1.03 6.98 14.88
N SER A 18 -0.34 8.11 14.86
CA SER A 18 -1.00 9.40 14.75
C SER A 18 -1.72 9.53 13.41
N LYS A 19 -2.79 10.34 13.38
CA LYS A 19 -3.50 10.64 12.13
C LYS A 19 -2.55 11.16 11.05
N GLY A 20 -1.60 12.02 11.41
CA GLY A 20 -0.62 12.60 10.48
C GLY A 20 0.29 11.55 9.83
N GLU A 21 0.82 10.61 10.62
CA GLU A 21 1.63 9.50 10.10
C GLU A 21 0.82 8.63 9.12
N ILE A 22 -0.42 8.29 9.47
CA ILE A 22 -1.29 7.49 8.60
C ILE A 22 -1.65 8.24 7.32
N ASP A 23 -1.95 9.53 7.41
CA ASP A 23 -2.26 10.37 6.25
C ASP A 23 -1.07 10.41 5.27
N TRP A 24 0.12 10.69 5.79
CA TRP A 24 1.35 10.71 4.99
C TRP A 24 1.64 9.35 4.34
N ALA A 25 1.53 8.26 5.10
CA ALA A 25 1.76 6.91 4.60
C ALA A 25 0.78 6.54 3.48
N LEU A 26 -0.50 6.88 3.63
CA LEU A 26 -1.52 6.60 2.63
C LEU A 26 -1.33 7.41 1.36
N GLN A 27 -0.95 8.69 1.47
CA GLN A 27 -0.58 9.50 0.31
C GLN A 27 0.63 8.90 -0.42
N TYR A 28 1.68 8.52 0.32
CA TYR A 28 2.88 7.89 -0.24
C TYR A 28 2.57 6.58 -0.96
N LEU A 29 1.82 5.67 -0.32
CA LEU A 29 1.48 4.36 -0.88
C LEU A 29 0.53 4.46 -2.08
N THR A 30 -0.38 5.43 -2.07
CA THR A 30 -1.27 5.70 -3.21
C THR A 30 -0.46 6.23 -4.40
N GLY A 31 0.47 7.16 -4.16
CA GLY A 31 1.39 7.68 -5.20
C GLY A 31 2.29 6.61 -5.81
N ARG A 32 2.55 5.50 -5.09
CA ARG A 32 3.31 4.33 -5.58
C ARG A 32 2.43 3.27 -6.24
N GLY A 33 1.11 3.45 -6.30
CA GLY A 33 0.19 2.45 -6.86
C GLY A 33 0.08 1.17 -6.04
N LEU A 34 0.43 1.21 -4.74
CA LEU A 34 0.33 0.06 -3.83
C LEU A 34 -1.01 0.03 -3.08
N VAL A 35 -1.65 1.18 -2.95
CA VAL A 35 -2.94 1.35 -2.30
C VAL A 35 -3.87 2.10 -3.26
N GLN A 36 -5.11 1.63 -3.35
CA GLN A 36 -6.18 2.33 -4.02
C GLN A 36 -6.94 3.18 -3.00
N ALA A 37 -7.09 4.47 -3.28
CA ALA A 37 -7.94 5.36 -2.50
C ALA A 37 -9.25 5.62 -3.26
N ARG A 38 -10.38 5.59 -2.54
CA ARG A 38 -11.70 5.92 -3.09
C ARG A 38 -12.47 6.80 -2.14
N LEU A 39 -12.90 7.97 -2.62
CA LEU A 39 -13.87 8.79 -1.93
C LEU A 39 -15.25 8.13 -2.08
N THR A 40 -15.89 7.82 -0.96
CA THR A 40 -17.22 7.21 -0.94
C THR A 40 -18.21 8.20 -0.34
N GLU A 41 -19.20 8.58 -1.13
CA GLU A 41 -20.32 9.39 -0.66
C GLU A 41 -21.27 8.54 0.17
N LEU A 42 -21.78 9.13 1.25
CA LEU A 42 -22.76 8.50 2.12
C LEU A 42 -23.96 9.45 2.20
N PRO A 43 -25.20 8.97 1.95
CA PRO A 43 -26.37 9.82 1.95
C PRO A 43 -26.53 10.50 3.32
N GLY A 44 -26.62 11.83 3.29
CA GLY A 44 -26.74 12.66 4.50
C GLY A 44 -25.48 12.76 5.37
N ARG A 45 -24.30 12.34 4.88
CA ARG A 45 -23.03 12.44 5.63
C ARG A 45 -21.90 12.99 4.76
N LYS A 46 -20.85 13.49 5.43
CA LYS A 46 -19.61 13.90 4.77
C LYS A 46 -19.00 12.70 4.04
N PRO A 47 -18.52 12.87 2.80
CA PRO A 47 -17.86 11.79 2.07
C PRO A 47 -16.63 11.30 2.83
N VAL A 48 -16.38 9.99 2.75
CA VAL A 48 -15.33 9.30 3.53
C VAL A 48 -14.35 8.63 2.58
N LEU A 49 -13.05 8.81 2.87
CA LEU A 49 -11.98 8.13 2.16
C LEU A 49 -11.84 6.68 2.64
N ARG A 50 -11.80 5.77 1.67
CA ARG A 50 -11.55 4.34 1.87
C ARG A 50 -10.31 3.92 1.11
N TYR A 51 -9.60 2.95 1.66
CA TYR A 51 -8.33 2.46 1.15
C TYR A 51 -8.35 0.94 1.00
N ARG A 52 -7.74 0.46 -0.06
CA ARG A 52 -7.62 -0.97 -0.38
C ARG A 52 -6.18 -1.24 -0.80
N LEU A 53 -5.62 -2.37 -0.39
CA LEU A 53 -4.34 -2.82 -0.95
C LEU A 53 -4.52 -3.24 -2.40
N ILE A 54 -3.63 -2.81 -3.28
CA ILE A 54 -3.54 -3.34 -4.62
C ILE A 54 -2.68 -4.58 -4.50
N CYS A 55 -3.34 -5.74 -4.48
CA CYS A 55 -2.67 -7.03 -4.41
C CYS A 55 -2.02 -7.31 -5.76
N ASP A 56 -0.88 -6.68 -6.01
CA ASP A 56 -0.02 -7.07 -7.11
C ASP A 56 0.63 -8.38 -6.66
N ARG A 57 0.05 -9.53 -7.04
CA ARG A 57 0.78 -10.79 -7.11
C ARG A 57 1.83 -10.64 -8.21
N ARG A 58 2.81 -9.76 -8.04
CA ARG A 58 4.13 -10.02 -8.59
C ARG A 58 4.69 -11.10 -7.67
N GLU A 59 4.51 -12.35 -8.09
CA GLU A 59 5.54 -13.34 -7.81
C GLU A 59 6.86 -12.65 -8.15
N VAL A 60 7.63 -12.30 -7.13
CA VAL A 60 9.04 -12.00 -7.34
C VAL A 60 9.60 -13.27 -7.95
N PRO A 61 10.03 -13.28 -9.22
CA PRO A 61 10.61 -14.48 -9.77
C PRO A 61 11.82 -14.82 -8.88
N ALA A 62 11.79 -15.99 -8.28
CA ALA A 62 12.80 -16.48 -7.34
C ALA A 62 14.12 -16.84 -8.06
N ASN A 63 14.54 -16.05 -9.04
CA ASN A 63 15.73 -16.31 -9.84
C ASN A 63 16.58 -15.05 -10.10
N SER A 64 16.98 -14.35 -9.04
CA SER A 64 18.26 -13.63 -9.05
C SER A 64 19.32 -14.41 -8.28
N SER A 65 19.42 -15.71 -8.58
CA SER A 65 20.63 -16.50 -8.37
C SER A 65 21.49 -16.39 -9.62
N GLY A 66 22.41 -15.44 -9.61
CA GLY A 66 23.38 -15.24 -10.67
C GLY A 66 24.51 -14.37 -10.15
N LEU A 67 25.42 -14.99 -9.39
CA LEU A 67 26.77 -14.47 -9.17
C LEU A 67 27.33 -13.96 -10.51
N PRO A 68 27.96 -12.77 -10.57
CA PRO A 68 29.07 -12.62 -11.48
C PRO A 68 30.22 -13.44 -10.91
N ASP A 69 30.37 -14.66 -11.44
CA ASP A 69 31.62 -15.41 -11.40
C ASP A 69 32.74 -14.55 -12.01
N GLY A 70 33.96 -14.79 -11.53
CA GLY A 70 35.07 -13.87 -11.59
C GLY A 70 35.44 -13.34 -12.98
N ALA A 71 35.98 -12.12 -12.98
CA ALA A 71 36.93 -11.66 -13.98
C ALA A 71 38.17 -11.12 -13.25
N SER A 72 38.98 -12.04 -12.72
CA SER A 72 40.42 -11.84 -12.56
C SER A 72 41.12 -12.39 -13.81
N GLN A 73 42.19 -11.70 -14.22
CA GLN A 73 43.16 -12.00 -15.29
C GLN A 73 42.69 -11.60 -16.71
N ALA A 74 43.51 -10.94 -17.54
CA ALA A 74 44.97 -10.92 -17.61
C ALA A 74 45.58 -9.50 -17.72
#